data_AF-E6XKB6-F1
#
_entry.id   AF-E6XKB6-F1
#
_cell.length_a   1.000
_cell.length_b   1.000
_cell.length_c   1.000
_cell.angle_alpha   90.00
_cell.angle_beta   90.00
_cell.angle_gamma   90.00
#
_symmetry.space_group_name_H-M   'P 1'
#
loop_
_entity.id
_entity.type
_entity.pdbx_description
1 polymer ?
#
loop_
_entity_poly.entity_id
_entity_poly.type
_entity_poly.pdbx_seq_one_letter_code
_entity_poly.pdbx_strand_id
1 'polypeptide(L)'
;MLDPLSIATSFSTIVGLLSNFKSERSGGQLSEFITWLKEKHHEDVVSGIEQNQMLSRQLQSLLVLNHHDLVTRLDSLDMILASIATNIDTFSSLATTIRPDSIFSEQAISIVKQFVVSGASEIWESSELGTREPAFIFLGGSGRVNINEPRFVEDDLKTLVEFGILRLDYGSKGTRKFIITRKAVQLVA
;
A
#
# COMPACT_ATOMS: atom_id res chain seq x y z
N MET A 1 -7.69 -24.02 10.52
CA MET A 1 -7.61 -22.70 9.83
C MET A 1 -7.23 -21.70 10.90
N LEU A 2 -6.11 -20.97 10.76
CA LEU A 2 -5.76 -19.92 11.72
C LEU A 2 -6.81 -18.81 11.64
N ASP A 3 -7.22 -18.28 12.79
CA ASP A 3 -8.16 -17.16 12.88
C ASP A 3 -7.60 -15.96 12.09
N PRO A 4 -8.38 -15.33 11.18
CA PRO A 4 -7.97 -14.12 10.46
C PRO A 4 -7.38 -13.02 11.37
N LEU A 5 -7.89 -12.88 12.60
CA LEU A 5 -7.33 -11.96 13.60
C LEU A 5 -5.92 -12.40 14.02
N SER A 6 -5.69 -13.69 14.24
CA SER A 6 -4.37 -14.24 14.59
C SER A 6 -3.34 -14.03 13.47
N ILE A 7 -3.73 -14.17 12.19
CA ILE A 7 -2.83 -13.95 11.05
C ILE A 7 -2.49 -12.46 10.89
N ALA A 8 -3.49 -11.57 10.95
CA ALA A 8 -3.27 -10.12 10.84
C ALA A 8 -2.43 -9.57 11.99
N THR A 9 -2.68 -10.05 13.21
CA THR A 9 -1.87 -9.69 14.39
C THR A 9 -0.42 -10.14 14.19
N SER A 10 -0.20 -11.36 13.67
CA SER A 10 1.16 -11.89 13.45
C SER A 10 1.98 -11.04 12.49
N PHE A 11 1.40 -10.59 11.37
CA PHE A 11 2.12 -9.75 10.40
C PHE A 11 2.45 -8.36 10.98
N SER A 12 1.44 -7.64 11.51
CA SER A 12 1.63 -6.30 12.06
C SER A 12 2.60 -6.31 13.24
N THR A 13 2.55 -7.33 14.10
CA THR A 13 3.51 -7.51 15.19
C THR A 13 4.93 -7.70 14.66
N ILE A 14 5.16 -8.57 13.67
CA ILE A 14 6.50 -8.78 13.10
C ILE A 14 7.04 -7.50 12.47
N VAL A 15 6.22 -6.77 11.70
CA VAL A 15 6.63 -5.50 11.06
C VAL A 15 6.97 -4.45 12.12
N GLY A 16 6.12 -4.26 13.13
CA GLY A 16 6.39 -3.31 14.21
C GLY A 16 7.66 -3.65 15.00
N LEU A 17 7.88 -4.94 15.28
CA LEU A 17 9.09 -5.41 15.95
C LEU A 17 10.34 -5.22 15.08
N LEU A 18 10.24 -5.41 13.76
CA LEU A 18 11.33 -5.16 12.84
C LEU A 18 11.68 -3.67 12.78
N SER A 19 10.67 -2.79 12.77
CA SER A 19 10.84 -1.33 12.85
C SER A 19 11.53 -0.93 14.15
N ASN A 20 11.08 -1.45 15.30
CA ASN A 20 11.69 -1.16 16.60
C ASN A 20 13.12 -1.69 16.69
N PHE A 21 13.39 -2.90 16.19
CA PHE A 21 14.74 -3.43 16.16
C PHE A 21 15.67 -2.55 15.32
N LYS A 22 15.21 -2.13 14.14
CA LYS A 22 16.02 -1.28 13.25
C LYS A 22 16.17 0.13 13.78
N SER A 23 15.23 0.69 14.54
CA SER A 23 15.44 2.00 15.18
C SER A 23 16.47 1.93 16.31
N GLU A 24 16.55 0.81 17.03
CA GLU A 24 17.51 0.60 18.11
C GLU A 24 18.89 0.13 17.63
N ARG A 25 18.97 -0.61 16.51
CA ARG A 25 20.18 -1.29 16.04
C ARG A 25 20.34 -1.24 14.52
N SER A 26 21.57 -1.04 14.06
CA SER A 26 21.94 -1.19 12.63
C SER A 26 22.22 -2.64 12.22
N GLY A 27 22.13 -3.57 13.17
CA GLY A 27 22.39 -5.00 13.01
C GLY A 27 21.66 -5.64 11.83
N GLY A 28 22.34 -6.52 11.10
CA GLY A 28 21.82 -7.15 9.87
C GLY A 28 21.58 -8.65 9.98
N GLN A 29 21.93 -9.26 11.12
CA GLN A 29 21.86 -10.71 11.29
C GLN A 29 20.54 -11.11 11.96
N LEU A 30 19.96 -12.22 11.49
CA LEU A 30 18.76 -12.80 12.10
C LEU A 30 18.97 -13.18 13.57
N SER A 31 20.16 -13.68 13.94
CA SER A 31 20.53 -14.02 15.31
C SER A 31 20.48 -12.83 16.28
N GLU A 32 20.88 -11.65 15.81
CA GLU A 32 20.82 -10.40 16.58
C GLU A 32 19.37 -9.97 16.81
N PHE A 33 18.51 -10.14 15.80
CA PHE A 33 17.08 -9.87 15.92
C PHE A 33 16.40 -10.85 16.87
N ILE A 34 16.68 -12.15 16.79
CA ILE A 34 16.16 -13.15 17.72
C ILE A 34 16.60 -12.88 19.15
N THR A 35 17.87 -12.52 19.36
CA THR A 35 18.37 -12.13 20.69
C THR A 35 17.62 -10.92 21.23
N TRP A 36 17.45 -9.89 20.41
CA TRP A 36 16.69 -8.70 20.79
C TRP A 36 15.23 -9.02 21.14
N LEU A 37 14.55 -9.91 20.40
CA LEU A 37 13.20 -10.34 20.71
C LEU A 37 13.11 -11.05 22.07
N LYS A 38 14.10 -11.87 22.41
CA LYS A 38 14.19 -12.52 23.74
C LYS A 38 14.39 -11.49 24.85
N GLU A 39 15.24 -10.50 24.63
CA GLU A 39 15.47 -9.39 25.58
C GLU A 39 14.21 -8.56 25.83
N LYS A 40 13.31 -8.46 24.85
CA LYS A 40 12.05 -7.70 24.93
C LYS A 40 10.83 -8.57 25.28
N HIS A 41 11.03 -9.83 25.68
CA HIS A 41 9.96 -10.75 26.07
C HIS A 41 8.93 -11.05 24.95
N HIS A 42 9.43 -11.32 23.73
CA HIS A 42 8.64 -11.75 22.59
C HIS A 42 8.89 -13.23 22.23
N GLU A 43 8.84 -14.12 23.21
CA GLU A 43 9.17 -15.56 23.09
C GLU A 43 8.25 -16.32 22.12
N ASP A 44 6.98 -15.93 22.00
CA ASP A 44 6.04 -16.52 21.04
C ASP A 44 6.44 -16.22 19.59
N VAL A 45 6.91 -14.98 19.33
CA VAL A 45 7.39 -14.55 18.01
C VAL A 45 8.68 -15.28 17.67
N VAL A 46 9.60 -15.40 18.63
CA VAL A 46 10.83 -16.20 18.48
C VAL A 46 10.50 -17.64 18.09
N SER A 47 9.60 -18.28 18.84
CA SER A 47 9.17 -19.65 18.57
C SER A 47 8.58 -19.80 17.17
N GLY A 48 7.73 -18.85 16.75
CA GLY A 48 7.16 -18.82 15.42
C GLY A 48 8.20 -18.67 14.30
N ILE A 49 9.24 -17.85 14.51
CA ILE A 49 10.34 -17.68 13.54
C ILE A 49 11.17 -18.97 13.46
N GLU A 50 11.58 -19.52 14.60
CA GLU A 50 12.44 -20.71 14.67
C GLU A 50 11.74 -21.96 14.10
N GLN A 51 10.42 -22.09 14.29
CA GLN A 51 9.63 -23.21 13.76
C GLN A 51 9.24 -23.05 12.28
N ASN A 52 9.38 -21.85 11.71
CA ASN A 52 9.03 -21.56 10.31
C ASN A 52 10.27 -21.16 9.50
N GLN A 53 10.86 -22.14 8.81
CA GLN A 53 12.06 -21.92 7.99
C GLN A 53 11.85 -20.88 6.87
N MET A 54 10.65 -20.77 6.31
CA MET A 54 10.35 -19.81 5.25
C MET A 54 10.37 -18.38 5.81
N LEU A 55 9.71 -18.16 6.95
CA LEU A 55 9.70 -16.88 7.65
C LEU A 55 11.12 -16.48 8.08
N SER A 56 11.89 -17.41 8.66
CA SER A 56 13.29 -17.19 9.01
C SER A 56 14.13 -16.70 7.82
N ARG A 57 14.02 -17.35 6.65
CA ARG A 57 14.74 -16.95 5.44
C ARG A 57 14.30 -15.57 4.93
N GLN A 58 13.00 -15.28 4.94
CA GLN A 58 12.47 -13.98 4.53
C GLN A 58 12.97 -12.87 5.46
N LEU A 59 12.91 -13.06 6.78
CA LEU A 59 13.43 -12.10 7.75
C LEU A 59 14.94 -11.89 7.57
N GLN A 60 15.70 -12.96 7.35
CA GLN A 60 17.12 -12.85 7.06
C GLN A 60 17.39 -11.99 5.82
N SER A 61 16.60 -12.18 4.74
CA SER A 61 16.74 -11.36 3.53
C SER A 61 16.41 -9.88 3.75
N LEU A 62 15.41 -9.58 4.60
CA LEU A 62 15.03 -8.22 4.94
C LEU A 62 16.11 -7.55 5.81
N LEU A 63 16.62 -8.26 6.82
CA LEU A 63 17.57 -7.71 7.78
C LEU A 63 18.92 -7.34 7.16
N VAL A 64 19.32 -8.04 6.08
CA VAL A 64 20.55 -7.77 5.32
C VAL A 64 20.44 -6.56 4.39
N LEU A 65 19.22 -6.07 4.12
CA LEU A 65 19.06 -4.80 3.39
C LEU A 65 19.77 -3.68 4.12
N ASN A 66 20.25 -2.69 3.36
CA ASN A 66 20.82 -1.48 3.94
C ASN A 66 19.83 -0.89 4.96
N HIS A 67 20.34 -0.49 6.12
CA HIS A 67 19.50 0.02 7.20
C HIS A 67 18.60 1.18 6.74
N HIS A 68 19.14 2.13 5.96
CA HIS A 68 18.36 3.23 5.41
C HIS A 68 17.24 2.71 4.49
N ASP A 69 17.57 1.83 3.55
CA ASP A 69 16.58 1.26 2.61
C ASP A 69 15.45 0.51 3.33
N LEU A 70 15.78 -0.27 4.36
CA LEU A 70 14.78 -1.01 5.12
C LEU A 70 13.90 -0.06 5.93
N VAL A 71 14.48 0.94 6.60
CA VAL A 71 13.73 1.94 7.37
C VAL A 71 12.78 2.71 6.44
N THR A 72 13.24 3.14 5.26
CA THR A 72 12.38 3.82 4.27
C THR A 72 11.23 2.94 3.80
N ARG A 73 11.46 1.64 3.59
CA ARG A 73 10.40 0.69 3.21
C ARG A 73 9.39 0.47 4.33
N LEU A 74 9.85 0.42 5.58
CA LEU A 74 8.99 0.29 6.76
C LEU A 74 8.15 1.55 6.98
N ASP A 75 8.73 2.73 6.80
CA ASP A 75 8.01 4.01 6.85
C ASP A 75 6.95 4.11 5.74
N SER A 76 7.29 3.66 4.52
CA SER A 76 6.33 3.58 3.42
C SER A 76 5.15 2.66 3.75
N LEU A 77 5.40 1.49 4.38
CA LEU A 77 4.33 0.58 4.81
C LEU A 77 3.42 1.23 5.86
N ASP A 78 4.00 1.92 6.84
CA ASP A 78 3.25 2.63 7.88
C ASP A 78 2.38 3.75 7.29
N MET A 79 2.93 4.54 6.37
CA MET A 79 2.19 5.58 5.66
C MET A 79 1.03 5.01 4.83
N ILE A 80 1.22 3.89 4.11
CA ILE A 80 0.13 3.24 3.36
C ILE A 80 -0.97 2.78 4.32
N LEU A 81 -0.60 2.13 5.43
CA LEU A 81 -1.55 1.65 6.43
C LEU A 81 -2.37 2.80 7.00
N ALA A 82 -1.72 3.92 7.33
CA ALA A 82 -2.39 5.13 7.78
C ALA A 82 -3.34 5.68 6.69
N SER A 83 -2.88 5.83 5.45
CA SER A 83 -3.70 6.29 4.32
C SER A 83 -4.91 5.41 4.03
N ILE A 84 -4.81 4.10 4.26
CA ILE A 84 -5.96 3.20 4.17
C ILE A 84 -6.89 3.44 5.36
N ALA A 85 -6.34 3.51 6.57
CA ALA A 85 -7.11 3.69 7.80
C ALA A 85 -7.84 5.05 7.89
N THR A 86 -7.33 6.11 7.24
CA THR A 86 -8.05 7.40 7.14
C THR A 86 -9.39 7.29 6.42
N ASN A 87 -9.54 6.28 5.56
CA ASN A 87 -10.75 6.01 4.79
C ASN A 87 -11.71 5.03 5.48
N ILE A 88 -11.39 4.54 6.68
CA ILE A 88 -12.27 3.69 7.49
C ILE A 88 -12.81 4.52 8.65
N ASP A 89 -14.12 4.77 8.68
CA ASP A 89 -14.78 5.68 9.64
C ASP A 89 -14.32 5.51 11.09
N THR A 90 -14.18 4.26 11.55
CA THR A 90 -13.77 3.94 12.93
C THR A 90 -12.33 4.34 13.24
N PHE A 91 -11.44 4.36 12.26
CA PHE A 91 -10.00 4.59 12.44
C PHE A 91 -9.52 5.93 11.89
N SER A 92 -10.38 6.67 11.18
CA SER A 92 -10.01 7.88 10.47
C SER A 92 -9.33 8.92 11.37
N SER A 93 -9.94 9.24 12.51
CA SER A 93 -9.38 10.22 13.45
C SER A 93 -8.04 9.77 14.05
N LEU A 94 -7.86 8.48 14.31
CA LEU A 94 -6.63 7.95 14.88
C LEU A 94 -5.50 8.01 13.84
N ALA A 95 -5.78 7.55 12.61
CA ALA A 95 -4.82 7.53 11.52
C ALA A 95 -4.32 8.95 11.20
N THR A 96 -5.24 9.91 11.04
CA THR A 96 -4.89 11.31 10.74
C THR A 96 -4.11 11.98 11.88
N THR A 97 -4.33 11.57 13.13
CA THR A 97 -3.59 12.12 14.27
C THR A 97 -2.15 11.62 14.32
N ILE A 98 -1.92 10.34 14.00
CA ILE A 98 -0.60 9.70 14.08
C ILE A 98 0.23 10.01 12.81
N ARG A 99 -0.39 9.95 11.64
CA ARG A 99 0.20 10.22 10.33
C ARG A 99 -0.71 11.18 9.57
N PRO A 100 -0.51 12.49 9.73
CA PRO A 100 -1.31 13.49 9.02
C PRO A 100 -1.04 13.49 7.51
N ASP A 101 0.15 13.05 7.10
CA ASP A 101 0.54 12.95 5.70
C ASP A 101 0.05 11.62 5.10
N SER A 102 -0.91 11.71 4.18
CA SER A 102 -1.41 10.57 3.41
C SER A 102 -0.63 10.44 2.10
N ILE A 103 -0.21 9.23 1.76
CA ILE A 103 0.37 8.90 0.45
C ILE A 103 -0.65 9.10 -0.68
N PHE A 104 -1.92 8.75 -0.43
CA PHE A 104 -2.98 8.97 -1.41
C PHE A 104 -3.58 10.37 -1.19
N SER A 105 -3.56 11.19 -2.23
CA SER A 105 -4.30 12.44 -2.26
C SER A 105 -5.82 12.17 -2.20
N GLU A 106 -6.60 13.19 -1.83
CA GLU A 106 -8.06 13.11 -1.92
C GLU A 106 -8.54 12.84 -3.36
N GLN A 107 -7.83 13.36 -4.37
CA GLN A 107 -8.11 13.08 -5.76
C GLN A 107 -7.86 11.61 -6.11
N ALA A 108 -6.73 11.02 -5.71
CA ALA A 108 -6.43 9.61 -5.96
C ALA A 108 -7.52 8.69 -5.38
N ILE A 109 -7.94 8.97 -4.14
CA ILE A 109 -9.05 8.23 -3.51
C ILE A 109 -10.37 8.47 -4.25
N SER A 110 -10.65 9.70 -4.67
CA SER A 110 -11.83 10.04 -5.45
C SER A 110 -11.88 9.29 -6.79
N ILE A 111 -10.75 9.17 -7.49
CA ILE A 111 -10.63 8.39 -8.73
C ILE A 111 -11.03 6.93 -8.47
N VAL A 112 -10.52 6.32 -7.39
CA VAL A 112 -10.85 4.93 -7.03
C VAL A 112 -12.33 4.78 -6.67
N LYS A 113 -12.89 5.69 -5.88
CA LYS A 113 -14.34 5.71 -5.54
C LYS A 113 -15.20 5.79 -6.79
N GLN A 114 -14.90 6.72 -7.69
CA GLN A 114 -15.62 6.87 -8.96
C GLN A 114 -15.51 5.61 -9.83
N PHE A 115 -14.33 4.99 -9.89
CA PHE A 115 -14.13 3.75 -10.64
C PHE A 115 -14.99 2.60 -10.10
N VAL A 116 -14.99 2.38 -8.78
CA VAL A 116 -15.84 1.36 -8.13
C VAL A 116 -17.33 1.63 -8.37
N VAL A 117 -17.78 2.88 -8.16
CA VAL A 117 -19.19 3.27 -8.34
C VAL A 117 -19.63 3.13 -9.81
N SER A 118 -18.74 3.40 -10.76
CA SER A 118 -19.07 3.32 -12.20
C SER A 118 -19.38 1.89 -12.68
N GLY A 119 -18.97 0.86 -11.92
CA GLY A 119 -19.04 -0.54 -12.34
C GLY A 119 -18.13 -0.91 -13.51
N ALA A 120 -17.29 0.01 -13.97
CA ALA A 120 -16.39 -0.18 -15.11
C ALA A 120 -15.24 -1.13 -14.78
N SER A 121 -14.69 -1.76 -15.81
CA SER A 121 -13.51 -2.63 -15.68
C SER A 121 -12.20 -1.90 -15.99
N GLU A 122 -12.26 -0.84 -16.81
CA GLU A 122 -11.09 -0.11 -17.28
C GLU A 122 -11.36 1.41 -17.30
N ILE A 123 -10.34 2.22 -17.03
CA ILE A 123 -10.28 3.65 -17.36
C ILE A 123 -9.34 3.81 -18.54
N TRP A 124 -9.76 4.50 -19.59
CA TRP A 124 -8.93 4.78 -20.77
C TRP A 124 -8.57 6.26 -20.84
N GLU A 125 -7.31 6.52 -21.11
CA GLU A 125 -6.86 7.86 -21.47
C GLU A 125 -7.32 8.19 -22.90
N SER A 126 -8.01 9.32 -23.07
CA SER A 126 -8.48 9.82 -24.35
C SER A 126 -7.88 11.19 -24.59
N SER A 127 -7.08 11.31 -25.65
CA SER A 127 -6.69 12.60 -26.18
C SER A 127 -7.88 13.17 -26.97
N GLU A 128 -8.69 14.02 -26.33
CA GLU A 128 -9.69 14.79 -27.08
C GLU A 128 -8.97 15.78 -28.00
N LEU A 129 -9.38 15.84 -29.27
CA LEU A 129 -8.79 16.73 -30.26
C LEU A 129 -9.16 18.18 -29.89
N GLY A 130 -8.20 18.94 -29.33
CA GLY A 130 -8.36 20.36 -29.02
C GLY A 130 -8.31 20.73 -27.54
N THR A 131 -8.24 19.76 -26.63
CA THR A 131 -7.94 20.02 -25.20
C THR A 131 -6.46 19.76 -24.93
N ARG A 132 -5.84 20.55 -24.04
CA ARG A 132 -4.45 20.36 -23.62
C ARG A 132 -4.28 19.20 -22.64
N GLU A 133 -5.36 18.72 -22.04
CA GLU A 133 -5.35 17.70 -20.99
C GLU A 133 -6.13 16.46 -21.44
N PRO A 134 -5.60 15.26 -21.19
CA PRO A 134 -6.28 14.02 -21.53
C PRO A 134 -7.54 13.83 -20.67
N ALA A 135 -8.61 13.35 -21.29
CA ALA A 135 -9.80 12.91 -20.60
C ALA A 135 -9.64 11.44 -20.18
N PHE A 136 -10.22 11.05 -19.04
CA PHE A 136 -10.19 9.66 -18.56
C PHE A 136 -11.60 9.07 -18.59
N ILE A 137 -11.84 8.07 -19.43
CA ILE A 137 -13.16 7.55 -19.75
C ILE A 137 -13.32 6.14 -19.16
N PHE A 138 -14.48 5.84 -18.58
CA PHE A 138 -14.80 4.50 -18.11
C PHE A 138 -15.21 3.57 -19.26
N LEU A 139 -14.60 2.39 -19.35
CA LEU A 139 -15.05 1.30 -20.24
C LEU A 139 -15.67 0.15 -19.45
N GLY A 140 -16.82 -0.32 -19.93
CA GLY A 140 -17.66 -1.30 -19.24
C GLY A 140 -18.60 -0.66 -18.20
N GLY A 141 -18.63 0.67 -18.10
CA GLY A 141 -19.56 1.47 -17.30
C GLY A 141 -20.04 2.70 -18.09
N SER A 142 -20.48 3.75 -17.40
CA SER A 142 -20.89 5.02 -18.02
C SER A 142 -20.14 6.22 -17.42
N GLY A 143 -19.90 7.24 -18.26
CA GLY A 143 -19.28 8.50 -17.84
C GLY A 143 -17.76 8.56 -17.97
N ARG A 144 -17.17 9.54 -17.30
CA ARG A 144 -15.74 9.85 -17.27
C ARG A 144 -15.32 10.13 -15.83
N VAL A 145 -14.04 9.93 -15.56
CA VAL A 145 -13.45 10.31 -14.27
C VAL A 145 -13.47 11.83 -14.17
N ASN A 146 -14.05 12.33 -13.08
CA ASN A 146 -13.95 13.74 -12.72
C ASN A 146 -12.62 14.00 -12.01
N ILE A 147 -11.82 14.90 -12.58
CA ILE A 147 -10.48 15.28 -12.13
C ILE A 147 -10.51 16.73 -11.67
N ASN A 148 -10.28 16.97 -10.38
CA ASN A 148 -10.38 18.31 -9.77
C ASN A 148 -9.07 19.12 -9.87
N GLU A 149 -7.93 18.43 -9.89
CA GLU A 149 -6.59 19.03 -9.97
C GLU A 149 -5.80 18.35 -11.12
N PRO A 150 -6.09 18.71 -12.39
CA PRO A 150 -5.53 18.02 -13.56
C PRO A 150 -4.00 18.00 -13.63
N ARG A 151 -3.34 18.98 -13.00
CA ARG A 151 -1.87 19.04 -12.92
C ARG A 151 -1.26 17.84 -12.20
N PHE A 152 -1.97 17.24 -11.24
CA PHE A 152 -1.48 16.17 -10.37
C PHE A 152 -2.01 14.78 -10.74
N VAL A 153 -2.90 14.67 -11.73
CA VAL A 153 -3.54 13.40 -12.10
C VAL A 153 -2.54 12.30 -12.47
N GLU A 154 -1.41 12.66 -13.08
CA GLU A 154 -0.35 11.71 -13.42
C GLU A 154 0.32 11.14 -12.17
N ASP A 155 0.55 11.98 -11.17
CA ASP A 155 1.15 11.58 -9.90
C ASP A 155 0.19 10.68 -9.10
N ASP A 156 -1.09 11.04 -9.08
CA ASP A 156 -2.15 10.24 -8.47
C ASP A 156 -2.26 8.84 -9.11
N LEU A 157 -2.33 8.78 -10.45
CA LEU A 157 -2.42 7.52 -11.19
C LEU A 157 -1.16 6.66 -11.03
N LYS A 158 0.02 7.28 -11.05
CA LYS A 158 1.29 6.58 -10.82
C LYS A 158 1.32 5.98 -9.41
N THR A 159 0.97 6.76 -8.39
CA THR A 159 0.92 6.32 -6.99
C THR A 159 -0.06 5.15 -6.83
N LEU A 160 -1.25 5.24 -7.41
CA LEU A 160 -2.23 4.15 -7.38
C LEU A 160 -1.72 2.87 -8.07
N VAL A 161 -0.97 2.98 -9.16
CA VAL A 161 -0.36 1.84 -9.86
C VAL A 161 0.80 1.25 -9.05
N GLU A 162 1.66 2.09 -8.48
CA GLU A 162 2.82 1.68 -7.68
C GLU A 162 2.42 0.82 -6.48
N PHE A 163 1.32 1.19 -5.81
CA PHE A 163 0.77 0.42 -4.69
C PHE A 163 -0.14 -0.74 -5.12
N GLY A 164 -0.30 -0.96 -6.43
CA GLY A 164 -1.14 -2.01 -6.99
C GLY A 164 -2.63 -1.84 -6.68
N ILE A 165 -3.05 -0.62 -6.38
CA ILE A 165 -4.47 -0.25 -6.27
C ILE A 165 -5.09 -0.30 -7.67
N LEU A 166 -4.41 0.26 -8.66
CA LEU A 166 -4.72 0.09 -10.08
C LEU A 166 -3.63 -0.72 -10.78
N ARG A 167 -3.96 -1.28 -11.95
CA ARG A 167 -2.96 -1.87 -12.85
C ARG A 167 -2.88 -1.06 -14.13
N LEU A 168 -1.69 -0.66 -14.52
CA LEU A 168 -1.45 -0.03 -15.83
C LEU A 168 -1.37 -1.12 -16.92
N ASP A 169 -2.01 -0.85 -18.04
CA ASP A 169 -1.96 -1.63 -19.27
C ASP A 169 -2.07 -0.67 -20.47
N TYR A 170 -1.92 -1.19 -21.69
CA TYR A 170 -1.93 -0.38 -22.90
C TYR A 170 -2.84 -0.96 -23.97
N GLY A 171 -3.60 -0.10 -24.63
CA GLY A 171 -4.36 -0.44 -25.82
C GLY A 171 -3.45 -0.66 -27.04
N SER A 172 -4.02 -1.17 -28.13
CA SER A 172 -3.29 -1.50 -29.37
C SER A 172 -2.55 -0.33 -30.03
N LYS A 173 -2.92 0.92 -29.70
CA LYS A 173 -2.27 2.15 -30.19
C LYS A 173 -1.30 2.77 -29.18
N GLY A 174 -0.96 2.05 -28.10
CA GLY A 174 -0.14 2.58 -27.00
C GLY A 174 -0.90 3.51 -26.06
N THR A 175 -2.22 3.63 -26.21
CA THR A 175 -3.09 4.40 -25.31
C THR A 175 -3.06 3.78 -23.92
N ARG A 176 -2.79 4.58 -22.88
CA ARG A 176 -2.80 4.08 -21.49
C ARG A 176 -4.20 3.71 -21.06
N LYS A 177 -4.31 2.59 -20.35
CA LYS A 177 -5.52 2.21 -19.64
C LYS A 177 -5.18 1.70 -18.23
N PHE A 178 -6.09 1.95 -17.30
CA PHE A 178 -5.95 1.57 -15.91
C PHE A 178 -7.05 0.57 -15.56
N ILE A 179 -6.67 -0.56 -14.99
CA ILE A 179 -7.56 -1.69 -14.71
C ILE A 179 -7.80 -1.74 -13.21
N ILE A 180 -9.06 -1.88 -12.82
CA ILE A 180 -9.45 -1.99 -11.43
C ILE A 180 -8.94 -3.29 -10.80
N THR A 181 -8.53 -3.23 -9.54
CA THR A 181 -8.10 -4.40 -8.78
C THR A 181 -9.04 -4.69 -7.62
N ARG A 182 -8.93 -5.89 -7.03
CA ARG A 182 -9.66 -6.21 -5.78
C ARG A 182 -9.23 -5.30 -4.62
N LYS A 183 -7.98 -4.85 -4.60
CA LYS A 183 -7.47 -3.92 -3.57
C LYS A 183 -8.14 -2.54 -3.69
N ALA A 184 -8.33 -2.04 -4.91
CA ALA A 184 -9.09 -0.81 -5.14
C ALA A 184 -10.51 -0.88 -4.58
N VAL A 185 -11.21 -2.00 -4.81
CA VAL A 185 -12.57 -2.18 -4.27
C VAL A 185 -12.54 -2.20 -2.74
N GLN A 186 -11.58 -2.90 -2.12
CA GLN A 186 -11.44 -2.96 -0.67
C GLN A 186 -11.07 -1.62 -0.02
N LEU A 187 -10.32 -0.77 -0.73
CA LEU A 187 -9.87 0.53 -0.22
C LEU A 187 -11.02 1.50 0.03
N VAL A 188 -12.12 1.37 -0.72
CA VAL A 188 -13.23 2.33 -0.73
C VAL A 188 -14.60 1.71 -0.43
N ALA A 189 -14.60 0.44 0.01
CA ALA A 189 -15.79 -0.27 0.48
C ALA A 189 -16.07 0.07 1.94
#